data_AF-A0A832V3M8-F1
#
_entry.id   AF-A0A832V3M8-F1
#
_cell.length_a   1.000
_cell.length_b   1.000
_cell.length_c   1.000
_cell.angle_alpha   90.00
_cell.angle_beta   90.00
_cell.angle_gamma   90.00
#
_symmetry.space_group_name_H-M   'P 1'
#
loop_
_entity.id
_entity.type
_entity.pdbx_description
1 polymer ?
#
loop_
_entity_poly.entity_id
_entity_poly.type
_entity_poly.pdbx_seq_one_letter_code
_entity_poly.pdbx_strand_id
1 'polypeptide(L)'
;MKFLLSFIYENTKELKESSAALFLSIFASAVAGAFLSSSKEMLLIIPGLIILVPGATNMRGAIFGAVGARLGSAFHLGQIKSFGLKNDVVKTNVLSSAYLSIIFPVILASLASLFSTVLGLEGATISTFITIAFMGSIFAGSILLLVTFFIAFTAYGRGWDPDNVTSPLIASIGDIITLPSLLAAAWLTLRFSNFSDYFSLGVIGLLIILIITIILGKDSKTRVIVVQSSAVLLSSTVVSFFCTLHTSFYFFHS
;
A
#
# COMPACT_ATOMS: atom_id res chain seq x y z
N MET A 1 25.80 -20.54 23.98
CA MET A 1 25.62 -21.41 22.80
C MET A 1 24.43 -22.36 22.92
N LYS A 2 24.25 -23.10 24.03
CA LYS A 2 23.10 -24.03 24.23
C LYS A 2 21.71 -23.34 24.20
N PHE A 3 21.59 -22.12 24.74
CA PHE A 3 20.34 -21.34 24.70
C PHE A 3 19.94 -20.94 23.27
N LEU A 4 20.90 -20.48 22.46
CA LEU A 4 20.67 -20.17 21.04
C LEU A 4 20.28 -21.41 20.24
N LEU A 5 20.91 -22.55 20.51
CA LEU A 5 20.59 -23.81 19.83
C LEU A 5 19.21 -24.37 20.24
N SER A 6 18.81 -24.24 21.52
CA SER A 6 17.45 -24.65 21.93
C SER A 6 16.39 -23.72 21.36
N PHE A 7 16.64 -22.40 21.37
CA PHE A 7 15.76 -21.40 20.77
C PHE A 7 15.59 -21.60 19.26
N ILE A 8 16.68 -21.87 18.53
CA ILE A 8 16.63 -22.17 17.10
C ILE A 8 15.91 -23.49 16.85
N TYR A 9 16.17 -24.54 17.64
CA TYR A 9 15.53 -25.85 17.47
C TYR A 9 14.01 -25.77 17.63
N GLU A 10 13.56 -25.03 18.65
CA GLU A 10 12.14 -24.85 18.99
C GLU A 10 11.40 -23.98 17.96
N ASN A 11 12.07 -23.00 17.35
CA ASN A 11 11.49 -22.07 16.37
C ASN A 11 11.91 -22.35 14.92
N THR A 12 12.53 -23.50 14.60
CA THR A 12 13.03 -23.82 13.25
C THR A 12 11.98 -23.68 12.16
N LYS A 13 10.73 -24.04 12.47
CA LYS A 13 9.60 -23.93 11.55
C LYS A 13 9.28 -22.47 11.23
N GLU A 14 9.12 -21.64 12.27
CA GLU A 14 8.83 -20.20 12.15
C GLU A 14 9.98 -19.45 11.46
N LEU A 15 11.23 -19.79 11.78
CA LEU A 15 12.42 -19.22 11.13
C LEU A 15 12.49 -19.59 9.66
N LYS A 16 12.13 -20.82 9.28
CA LYS A 16 12.10 -21.27 7.89
C LYS A 16 11.00 -20.57 7.11
N GLU A 17 9.81 -20.43 7.70
CA GLU A 17 8.68 -19.70 7.11
C GLU A 17 9.02 -18.23 6.90
N SER A 18 9.57 -17.57 7.93
CA SER A 18 10.01 -16.16 7.86
C SER A 18 11.13 -15.94 6.85
N SER A 19 12.11 -16.84 6.80
CA SER A 19 13.21 -16.75 5.82
C SER A 19 12.69 -16.89 4.39
N ALA A 20 11.79 -17.85 4.14
CA ALA A 20 11.17 -18.01 2.82
C ALA A 20 10.34 -16.78 2.42
N ALA A 21 9.61 -16.20 3.37
CA ALA A 21 8.88 -14.95 3.21
C ALA A 21 9.81 -13.78 2.84
N LEU A 22 10.96 -13.63 3.51
CA LEU A 22 11.94 -12.60 3.20
C LEU A 22 12.56 -12.78 1.82
N PHE A 23 12.93 -14.01 1.44
CA PHE A 23 13.41 -14.31 0.08
C PHE A 23 12.37 -13.94 -0.98
N LEU A 24 11.10 -14.26 -0.73
CA LEU A 24 10.00 -13.89 -1.63
C LEU A 24 9.85 -12.37 -1.74
N SER A 25 9.98 -11.63 -0.63
CA SER A 25 9.91 -10.18 -0.63
C SER A 25 11.06 -9.56 -1.43
N ILE A 26 12.29 -10.02 -1.24
CA ILE A 26 13.45 -9.55 -2.01
C ILE A 26 13.23 -9.79 -3.51
N PHE A 27 12.75 -10.98 -3.87
CA PHE A 27 12.45 -11.31 -5.25
C PHE A 27 11.34 -10.42 -5.83
N ALA A 28 10.26 -10.20 -5.08
CA ALA A 28 9.15 -9.34 -5.47
C ALA A 28 9.60 -7.89 -5.68
N SER A 29 10.37 -7.33 -4.75
CA SER A 29 10.90 -5.97 -4.88
C SER A 29 11.88 -5.86 -6.05
N ALA A 30 12.66 -6.91 -6.35
CA ALA A 30 13.52 -6.95 -7.55
C ALA A 30 12.72 -6.94 -8.85
N VAL A 31 11.63 -7.72 -8.93
CA VAL A 31 10.69 -7.70 -10.07
C VAL A 31 10.07 -6.31 -10.23
N ALA A 32 9.62 -5.71 -9.12
CA ALA A 32 9.04 -4.38 -9.13
C ALA A 32 10.07 -3.32 -9.61
N GLY A 33 11.31 -3.41 -9.14
CA GLY A 33 12.42 -2.58 -9.62
C GLY A 33 12.72 -2.76 -11.11
N ALA A 34 12.59 -3.99 -11.64
CA ALA A 34 12.74 -4.26 -13.06
C ALA A 34 11.62 -3.60 -13.90
N PHE A 35 10.37 -3.61 -13.43
CA PHE A 35 9.27 -2.86 -14.06
C PHE A 35 9.56 -1.36 -14.09
N LEU A 36 10.00 -0.79 -12.96
CA LEU A 36 10.35 0.63 -12.88
C LEU A 36 11.50 0.99 -13.84
N SER A 37 12.55 0.16 -13.88
CA SER A 37 13.69 0.33 -14.79
C SER A 37 13.30 0.22 -16.27
N SER A 38 12.28 -0.58 -16.58
CA SER A 38 11.74 -0.71 -17.95
C SER A 38 10.93 0.53 -18.35
N SER A 39 10.38 1.28 -17.39
CA SER A 39 9.59 2.50 -17.62
C SER A 39 10.40 3.80 -17.44
N LYS A 40 11.71 3.77 -17.72
CA LYS A 40 12.60 4.95 -17.63
C LYS A 40 12.10 6.16 -18.42
N GLU A 41 11.55 5.95 -19.61
CA GLU A 41 11.02 7.05 -20.43
C GLU A 41 9.92 7.84 -19.71
N MET A 42 9.07 7.15 -18.95
CA MET A 42 8.03 7.80 -18.14
C MET A 42 8.62 8.57 -16.96
N LEU A 43 9.67 8.05 -16.32
CA LEU A 43 10.39 8.75 -15.26
C LEU A 43 11.08 10.03 -15.78
N LEU A 44 11.51 10.06 -17.04
CA LEU A 44 12.06 11.27 -17.64
C LEU A 44 10.97 12.33 -17.92
N ILE A 45 9.75 11.90 -18.26
CA ILE A 45 8.61 12.81 -18.47
C ILE A 45 8.08 13.34 -17.13
N ILE A 46 7.98 12.47 -16.12
CA ILE A 46 7.52 12.82 -14.77
C ILE A 46 8.59 12.38 -13.75
N PRO A 47 9.63 13.20 -13.51
CA PRO A 47 10.69 12.85 -12.58
C PRO A 47 10.20 12.61 -11.14
N GLY A 48 9.16 13.35 -10.71
CA GLY A 48 8.55 13.17 -9.40
C GLY A 48 7.85 11.81 -9.20
N LEU A 49 7.69 10.99 -10.25
CA LEU A 49 7.13 9.63 -10.11
C LEU A 49 8.02 8.73 -9.24
N ILE A 50 9.34 8.97 -9.21
CA ILE A 50 10.28 8.24 -8.35
C ILE A 50 9.98 8.44 -6.86
N ILE A 51 9.35 9.57 -6.50
CA ILE A 51 8.94 9.89 -5.13
C ILE A 51 7.66 9.14 -4.75
N LEU A 52 6.75 8.95 -5.72
CA LEU A 52 5.49 8.24 -5.51
C LEU A 52 5.68 6.74 -5.29
N VAL A 53 6.60 6.12 -6.03
CA VAL A 53 6.78 4.65 -6.05
C VAL A 53 6.94 4.04 -4.65
N PRO A 54 7.96 4.41 -3.85
CA PRO A 54 8.21 3.78 -2.56
C PRO A 54 7.12 4.10 -1.53
N GLY A 55 6.54 5.30 -1.59
CA GLY A 55 5.42 5.65 -0.73
C GLY A 55 4.17 4.81 -1.06
N ALA A 56 3.89 4.59 -2.35
CA ALA A 56 2.75 3.81 -2.79
C ALA A 56 2.87 2.33 -2.43
N THR A 57 4.03 1.70 -2.65
CA THR A 57 4.24 0.28 -2.31
C THR A 57 4.16 0.06 -0.79
N ASN A 58 4.82 0.92 -0.01
CA ASN A 58 4.84 0.80 1.45
C ASN A 58 3.43 0.97 2.06
N MET A 59 2.65 1.95 1.60
CA MET A 59 1.26 2.13 2.05
C MET A 59 0.41 0.88 1.83
N ARG A 60 0.63 0.15 0.74
CA ARG A 60 -0.15 -1.06 0.41
C ARG A 60 0.20 -2.20 1.34
N GLY A 61 1.49 -2.44 1.57
CA GLY A 61 1.95 -3.43 2.55
C GLY A 61 1.35 -3.16 3.94
N ALA A 62 1.37 -1.89 4.38
CA ALA A 62 0.82 -1.51 5.68
C ALA A 62 -0.72 -1.66 5.77
N ILE A 63 -1.48 -1.18 4.77
CA ILE A 63 -2.95 -1.28 4.77
C ILE A 63 -3.39 -2.75 4.74
N PHE A 64 -2.91 -3.49 3.75
CA PHE A 64 -3.39 -4.84 3.48
C PHE A 64 -2.78 -5.87 4.42
N GLY A 65 -1.54 -5.67 4.89
CA GLY A 65 -0.95 -6.47 5.97
C GLY A 65 -1.76 -6.35 7.26
N ALA A 66 -2.15 -5.12 7.65
CA ALA A 66 -3.01 -4.90 8.81
C ALA A 66 -4.43 -5.49 8.64
N VAL A 67 -4.97 -5.52 7.43
CA VAL A 67 -6.23 -6.23 7.14
C VAL A 67 -6.03 -7.74 7.26
N GLY A 68 -4.97 -8.28 6.67
CA GLY A 68 -4.62 -9.71 6.72
C GLY A 68 -4.48 -10.22 8.15
N ALA A 69 -3.72 -9.49 8.99
CA ALA A 69 -3.56 -9.82 10.41
C ALA A 69 -4.91 -9.83 11.15
N ARG A 70 -5.72 -8.76 11.00
CA ARG A 70 -7.04 -8.69 11.65
C ARG A 70 -8.00 -9.78 11.20
N LEU A 71 -7.98 -10.14 9.92
CA LEU A 71 -8.77 -11.27 9.41
C LEU A 71 -8.24 -12.60 9.96
N GLY A 72 -6.92 -12.80 9.99
CA GLY A 72 -6.27 -13.98 10.57
C GLY A 72 -6.66 -14.19 12.04
N SER A 73 -6.61 -13.15 12.86
CA SER A 73 -7.07 -13.21 14.25
C SER A 73 -8.56 -13.49 14.36
N ALA A 74 -9.40 -12.85 13.53
CA ALA A 74 -10.84 -13.06 13.54
C ALA A 74 -11.24 -14.49 13.15
N PHE A 75 -10.47 -15.14 12.27
CA PHE A 75 -10.62 -16.56 11.95
C PHE A 75 -10.28 -17.46 13.13
N HIS A 76 -9.15 -17.22 13.80
CA HIS A 76 -8.74 -17.98 14.99
C HIS A 76 -9.73 -17.86 16.15
N LEU A 77 -10.35 -16.68 16.31
CA LEU A 77 -11.37 -16.43 17.33
C LEU A 77 -12.77 -16.95 16.94
N GLY A 78 -12.93 -17.59 15.77
CA GLY A 78 -14.23 -18.09 15.30
C GLY A 78 -15.27 -16.99 15.02
N GLN A 79 -14.83 -15.74 14.83
CA GLN A 79 -15.72 -14.60 14.60
C GLN A 79 -16.23 -14.54 13.15
N ILE A 80 -15.57 -15.23 12.22
CA ILE A 80 -15.96 -15.32 10.81
C ILE A 80 -16.79 -16.58 10.58
N LYS A 81 -18.11 -16.47 10.79
CA LYS A 81 -19.08 -17.56 10.54
C LYS A 81 -19.42 -17.76 9.06
N SER A 82 -19.29 -16.70 8.25
CA SER A 82 -19.53 -16.71 6.81
C SER A 82 -18.59 -15.71 6.16
N PHE A 83 -17.91 -16.16 5.10
CA PHE A 83 -16.99 -15.32 4.35
C PHE A 83 -17.79 -14.41 3.41
N GLY A 84 -18.01 -13.17 3.83
CA GLY A 84 -18.71 -12.18 3.03
C GLY A 84 -18.99 -10.89 3.79
N LEU A 85 -19.44 -9.86 3.07
CA LEU A 85 -19.76 -8.53 3.61
C LEU A 85 -20.92 -8.53 4.63
N LYS A 86 -21.59 -9.67 4.81
CA LYS A 86 -22.58 -9.89 5.88
C LYS A 86 -21.93 -10.05 7.25
N ASN A 87 -20.64 -10.40 7.32
CA ASN A 87 -19.90 -10.46 8.56
C ASN A 87 -19.36 -9.07 8.92
N ASP A 88 -19.66 -8.60 10.12
CA ASP A 88 -19.25 -7.26 10.58
C ASP A 88 -17.74 -7.05 10.57
N VAL A 89 -16.94 -8.09 10.91
CA VAL A 89 -15.47 -8.01 10.90
C VAL A 89 -14.96 -7.81 9.48
N VAL A 90 -15.46 -8.61 8.53
CA VAL A 90 -15.10 -8.51 7.11
C VAL A 90 -15.51 -7.13 6.56
N LYS A 91 -16.76 -6.73 6.80
CA LYS A 91 -17.28 -5.43 6.35
C LYS A 91 -16.47 -4.26 6.89
N THR A 92 -16.16 -4.27 8.19
CA THR A 92 -15.37 -3.20 8.84
C THR A 92 -13.98 -3.12 8.21
N ASN A 93 -13.30 -4.26 7.99
CA ASN A 93 -11.98 -4.29 7.36
C ASN A 93 -11.99 -3.81 5.90
N VAL A 94 -12.99 -4.21 5.11
CA VAL A 94 -13.17 -3.73 3.73
C VAL A 94 -13.41 -2.23 3.71
N LEU A 95 -14.32 -1.72 4.55
CA LEU A 95 -14.61 -0.29 4.61
C LEU A 95 -13.39 0.51 5.07
N SER A 96 -12.73 0.11 6.15
CA SER A 96 -11.52 0.79 6.61
C SER A 96 -10.41 0.81 5.57
N SER A 97 -10.15 -0.31 4.88
CA SER A 97 -9.12 -0.35 3.83
C SER A 97 -9.50 0.46 2.60
N ALA A 98 -10.78 0.53 2.24
CA ALA A 98 -11.27 1.41 1.18
C ALA A 98 -11.08 2.90 1.55
N TYR A 99 -11.45 3.31 2.77
CA TYR A 99 -11.22 4.68 3.24
C TYR A 99 -9.73 5.05 3.18
N LEU A 100 -8.85 4.18 3.70
CA LEU A 100 -7.41 4.41 3.67
C LEU A 100 -6.88 4.47 2.23
N SER A 101 -7.34 3.59 1.35
CA SER A 101 -6.94 3.55 -0.06
C SER A 101 -7.45 4.73 -0.89
N ILE A 102 -8.43 5.49 -0.39
CA ILE A 102 -8.89 6.72 -1.04
C ILE A 102 -8.18 7.95 -0.45
N ILE A 103 -7.98 8.01 0.87
CA ILE A 103 -7.42 9.17 1.57
C ILE A 103 -5.91 9.31 1.33
N PHE A 104 -5.17 8.22 1.50
CA PHE A 104 -3.71 8.27 1.50
C PHE A 104 -3.03 8.61 0.15
N PRO A 105 -3.56 8.20 -1.01
CA PRO A 105 -2.96 8.56 -2.30
C PRO A 105 -2.88 10.06 -2.52
N VAL A 106 -3.85 10.83 -2.01
CA VAL A 106 -3.82 12.29 -2.14
C VAL A 106 -2.79 12.92 -1.23
N ILE A 107 -2.63 12.40 -0.01
CA ILE A 107 -1.54 12.82 0.89
C ILE A 107 -0.18 12.55 0.22
N LEU A 108 -0.03 11.35 -0.35
CA LEU A 108 1.18 10.95 -1.07
C LEU A 108 1.45 11.83 -2.29
N ALA A 109 0.41 12.13 -3.09
CA ALA A 109 0.50 13.03 -4.24
C ALA A 109 0.88 14.46 -3.85
N SER A 110 0.32 14.99 -2.76
CA SER A 110 0.67 16.30 -2.23
C SER A 110 2.12 16.37 -1.79
N LEU A 111 2.62 15.32 -1.12
CA LEU A 111 4.04 15.23 -0.76
C LEU A 111 4.92 15.12 -2.02
N ALA A 112 4.59 14.25 -2.96
CA ALA A 112 5.35 14.11 -4.19
C ALA A 112 5.43 15.42 -4.97
N SER A 113 4.33 16.16 -5.08
CA SER A 113 4.29 17.47 -5.72
C SER A 113 5.12 18.51 -4.97
N LEU A 114 5.01 18.59 -3.64
CA LEU A 114 5.79 19.50 -2.82
C LEU A 114 7.30 19.28 -3.06
N PHE A 115 7.73 18.03 -3.06
CA PHE A 115 9.14 17.69 -3.20
C PHE A 115 9.64 17.77 -4.63
N SER A 116 8.79 17.50 -5.61
CA SER A 116 9.12 17.78 -7.01
C SER A 116 9.50 19.26 -7.16
N THR A 117 8.71 20.17 -6.56
CA THR A 117 9.00 21.61 -6.56
C THR A 117 10.28 21.95 -5.79
N VAL A 118 10.50 21.38 -4.60
CA VAL A 118 11.71 21.66 -3.78
C VAL A 118 12.98 21.18 -4.48
N LEU A 119 12.92 20.06 -5.19
CA LEU A 119 14.06 19.47 -5.91
C LEU A 119 14.25 20.05 -7.31
N GLY A 120 13.40 21.00 -7.75
CA GLY A 120 13.44 21.55 -9.11
C GLY A 120 13.09 20.54 -10.20
N LEU A 121 12.38 19.47 -9.84
CA LEU A 121 11.91 18.44 -10.75
C LEU A 121 10.63 18.92 -11.43
N GLU A 122 10.79 19.54 -12.61
CA GLU A 122 9.68 19.91 -13.47
C GLU A 122 9.18 18.69 -14.26
N GLY A 123 7.88 18.63 -14.57
CA GLY A 123 7.31 17.57 -15.41
C GLY A 123 5.87 17.17 -15.08
N ALA A 124 5.34 17.54 -13.91
CA ALA A 124 3.96 17.25 -13.55
C ALA A 124 3.36 18.27 -12.58
N THR A 125 2.07 18.54 -12.74
CA THR A 125 1.25 19.33 -11.82
C THR A 125 0.78 18.49 -10.64
N ILE A 126 0.34 19.16 -9.57
CA ILE A 126 -0.35 18.50 -8.43
C ILE A 126 -1.54 17.65 -8.89
N SER A 127 -2.31 18.11 -9.89
CA SER A 127 -3.46 17.37 -10.45
C SER A 127 -3.03 16.07 -11.12
N THR A 128 -1.88 16.10 -11.82
CA THR A 128 -1.26 14.90 -12.42
C THR A 128 -0.87 13.91 -11.31
N PHE A 129 -0.16 14.36 -10.26
CA PHE A 129 0.22 13.48 -9.15
C PHE A 129 -0.99 12.86 -8.44
N ILE A 130 -2.04 13.65 -8.18
CA ILE A 130 -3.28 13.17 -7.56
C ILE A 130 -3.93 12.10 -8.43
N THR A 131 -4.01 12.32 -9.75
CA THR A 131 -4.61 11.38 -10.70
C THR A 131 -3.83 10.07 -10.71
N ILE A 132 -2.51 10.13 -10.84
CA ILE A 132 -1.64 8.95 -10.89
C ILE A 132 -1.74 8.14 -9.58
N ALA A 133 -1.56 8.80 -8.44
CA ALA A 133 -1.59 8.15 -7.15
C ALA A 133 -2.97 7.53 -6.87
N PHE A 134 -4.06 8.25 -7.16
CA PHE A 134 -5.41 7.78 -6.90
C PHE A 134 -5.80 6.61 -7.83
N MET A 135 -5.57 6.72 -9.14
CA MET A 135 -5.89 5.62 -10.06
C MET A 135 -5.03 4.39 -9.79
N GLY A 136 -3.72 4.57 -9.56
CA GLY A 136 -2.83 3.48 -9.14
C GLY A 136 -3.30 2.83 -7.84
N SER A 137 -3.85 3.62 -6.91
CA SER A 137 -4.45 3.12 -5.68
C SER A 137 -5.69 2.28 -5.90
N ILE A 138 -6.59 2.71 -6.77
CA ILE A 138 -7.80 1.95 -7.09
C ILE A 138 -7.45 0.63 -7.77
N PHE A 139 -6.55 0.65 -8.77
CA PHE A 139 -6.12 -0.56 -9.46
C PHE A 139 -5.43 -1.56 -8.52
N ALA A 140 -4.37 -1.12 -7.83
CA ALA A 140 -3.63 -1.99 -6.92
C ALA A 140 -4.48 -2.44 -5.74
N GLY A 141 -5.23 -1.51 -5.13
CA GLY A 141 -6.03 -1.75 -3.94
C GLY A 141 -7.18 -2.73 -4.18
N SER A 142 -7.83 -2.68 -5.34
CA SER A 142 -8.89 -3.62 -5.69
C SER A 142 -8.36 -5.06 -5.77
N ILE A 143 -7.22 -5.25 -6.44
CA ILE A 143 -6.60 -6.57 -6.59
C ILE A 143 -6.06 -7.06 -5.24
N LEU A 144 -5.36 -6.19 -4.50
CA LEU A 144 -4.77 -6.56 -3.21
C LEU A 144 -5.80 -6.86 -2.13
N LEU A 145 -6.96 -6.21 -2.18
CA LEU A 145 -8.07 -6.57 -1.29
C LEU A 145 -8.47 -8.03 -1.50
N LEU A 146 -8.73 -8.43 -2.75
CA LEU A 146 -9.11 -9.81 -3.09
C LEU A 146 -8.01 -10.81 -2.71
N VAL A 147 -6.75 -10.49 -3.02
CA VAL A 147 -5.59 -11.31 -2.67
C VAL A 147 -5.48 -11.48 -1.16
N THR A 148 -5.61 -10.41 -0.39
CA THR A 148 -5.55 -10.42 1.08
C THR A 148 -6.60 -11.34 1.68
N PHE A 149 -7.83 -11.25 1.17
CA PHE A 149 -8.93 -12.13 1.56
C PHE A 149 -8.64 -13.59 1.24
N PHE A 150 -8.12 -13.86 0.04
CA PHE A 150 -7.76 -15.20 -0.37
C PHE A 150 -6.63 -15.80 0.49
N ILE A 151 -5.59 -15.02 0.78
CA ILE A 151 -4.48 -15.46 1.64
C ILE A 151 -4.97 -15.72 3.05
N ALA A 152 -5.74 -14.80 3.65
CA ALA A 152 -6.26 -14.98 5.00
C ALA A 152 -7.14 -16.24 5.12
N PHE A 153 -7.97 -16.51 4.12
CA PHE A 153 -8.81 -17.72 4.08
C PHE A 153 -7.99 -19.00 3.91
N THR A 154 -7.03 -19.00 2.98
CA THR A 154 -6.19 -20.18 2.71
C THR A 154 -5.22 -20.49 3.83
N ALA A 155 -4.67 -19.47 4.49
CA ALA A 155 -3.82 -19.61 5.68
C ALA A 155 -4.60 -20.29 6.81
N TYR A 156 -5.84 -19.85 7.08
CA TYR A 156 -6.71 -20.49 8.07
C TYR A 156 -7.03 -21.94 7.71
N GLY A 157 -7.43 -22.21 6.46
CA GLY A 157 -7.77 -23.57 6.01
C GLY A 157 -6.59 -24.56 6.05
N ARG A 158 -5.34 -24.07 6.02
CA ARG A 158 -4.11 -24.88 6.10
C ARG A 158 -3.45 -24.91 7.49
N GLY A 159 -4.01 -24.20 8.47
CA GLY A 159 -3.43 -24.09 9.81
C GLY A 159 -2.07 -23.38 9.84
N TRP A 160 -1.83 -22.47 8.89
CA TRP A 160 -0.64 -21.62 8.90
C TRP A 160 -0.82 -20.49 9.89
N ASP A 161 0.26 -20.11 10.57
CA ASP A 161 0.26 -18.90 11.39
C ASP A 161 0.12 -17.68 10.45
N PRO A 162 -1.00 -16.93 10.52
CA PRO A 162 -1.21 -15.78 9.65
C PRO A 162 -0.09 -14.74 9.83
N ASP A 163 0.48 -14.62 11.02
CA ASP A 163 1.44 -13.56 11.31
C ASP A 163 2.81 -13.85 10.66
N ASN A 164 3.17 -15.13 10.50
CA ASN A 164 4.44 -15.54 9.89
C ASN A 164 4.41 -15.59 8.36
N VAL A 165 3.25 -15.90 7.77
CA VAL A 165 3.13 -16.14 6.32
C VAL A 165 2.31 -15.06 5.62
N THR A 166 1.22 -14.59 6.22
CA THR A 166 0.25 -13.72 5.52
C THR A 166 0.80 -12.32 5.31
N SER A 167 1.42 -11.73 6.33
CA SER A 167 1.93 -10.35 6.24
C SER A 167 3.05 -10.19 5.17
N PRO A 168 4.11 -11.02 5.16
CA PRO A 168 5.16 -10.90 4.15
C PRO A 168 4.69 -11.24 2.73
N LEU A 169 3.74 -12.17 2.61
CA LEU A 169 3.21 -12.61 1.32
C LEU A 169 2.29 -11.55 0.71
N ILE A 170 1.46 -10.89 1.52
CA ILE A 170 0.68 -9.71 1.11
C ILE A 170 1.62 -8.58 0.68
N ALA A 171 2.69 -8.31 1.43
CA ALA A 171 3.65 -7.27 1.08
C ALA A 171 4.35 -7.57 -0.27
N SER A 172 4.83 -8.80 -0.45
CA SER A 172 5.50 -9.24 -1.68
C SER A 172 4.59 -9.13 -2.91
N ILE A 173 3.35 -9.61 -2.80
CA ILE A 173 2.37 -9.48 -3.88
C ILE A 173 1.99 -8.00 -4.07
N GLY A 174 1.93 -7.24 -2.97
CA GLY A 174 1.78 -5.79 -2.94
C GLY A 174 2.77 -5.08 -3.85
N ASP A 175 4.06 -5.37 -3.69
CA ASP A 175 5.12 -4.77 -4.50
C ASP A 175 4.96 -5.09 -5.99
N ILE A 176 4.70 -6.36 -6.32
CA ILE A 176 4.53 -6.82 -7.70
C ILE A 176 3.32 -6.17 -8.38
N ILE A 177 2.22 -5.94 -7.66
CA ILE A 177 0.99 -5.37 -8.23
C ILE A 177 1.02 -3.85 -8.26
N THR A 178 1.55 -3.23 -7.20
CA THR A 178 1.42 -1.77 -7.00
C THR A 178 2.20 -1.00 -8.03
N LEU A 179 3.41 -1.44 -8.35
CA LEU A 179 4.29 -0.74 -9.28
C LEU A 179 3.73 -0.72 -10.71
N PRO A 180 3.36 -1.86 -11.32
CA PRO A 180 2.68 -1.88 -12.62
C PRO A 180 1.37 -1.10 -12.62
N SER A 181 0.59 -1.15 -11.54
CA SER A 181 -0.66 -0.39 -11.41
C SER A 181 -0.41 1.13 -11.41
N LEU A 182 0.64 1.58 -10.71
CA LEU A 182 1.04 2.98 -10.68
C LEU A 182 1.56 3.46 -12.03
N LEU A 183 2.39 2.65 -12.70
CA LEU A 183 2.91 2.94 -14.04
C LEU A 183 1.78 2.96 -15.09
N ALA A 184 0.81 2.04 -15.00
CA ALA A 184 -0.37 2.06 -15.85
C ALA A 184 -1.22 3.31 -15.64
N ALA A 185 -1.39 3.75 -14.38
CA ALA A 185 -2.09 4.99 -14.05
C ALA A 185 -1.36 6.23 -14.60
N ALA A 186 -0.04 6.28 -14.47
CA ALA A 186 0.80 7.31 -15.08
C ALA A 186 0.67 7.34 -16.60
N TRP A 187 0.67 6.16 -17.25
CA TRP A 187 0.56 6.06 -18.71
C TRP A 187 -0.79 6.58 -19.18
N LEU A 188 -1.86 6.20 -18.48
CA LEU A 188 -3.21 6.67 -18.76
C LEU A 188 -3.32 8.20 -18.57
N THR A 189 -2.69 8.74 -17.52
CA THR A 189 -2.72 10.18 -17.21
C THR A 189 -2.00 10.97 -18.31
N LEU A 190 -0.84 10.51 -18.76
CA LEU A 190 -0.10 11.13 -19.87
C LEU A 190 -0.88 11.07 -21.20
N ARG A 191 -1.68 10.02 -21.41
CA ARG A 191 -2.51 9.89 -22.61
C ARG A 191 -3.67 10.89 -22.66
N PHE A 192 -4.19 11.31 -21.50
CA PHE A 192 -5.35 12.19 -21.38
C PHE A 192 -5.03 13.44 -20.53
N SER A 193 -4.22 14.36 -21.06
CA SER A 193 -3.74 15.53 -20.30
C SER A 193 -4.86 16.40 -19.72
N ASN A 194 -5.99 16.57 -20.43
CA ASN A 194 -7.10 17.40 -19.95
C ASN A 194 -7.96 16.69 -18.88
N PHE A 195 -7.81 15.37 -18.73
CA PHE A 195 -8.59 14.58 -17.79
C PHE A 195 -8.09 14.76 -16.35
N SER A 196 -6.79 15.01 -16.14
CA SER A 196 -6.20 15.09 -14.80
C SER A 196 -6.80 16.21 -13.95
N ASP A 197 -7.08 17.36 -14.55
CA ASP A 197 -7.57 18.52 -13.79
C ASP A 197 -9.00 18.29 -13.29
N TYR A 198 -9.92 17.88 -14.17
CA TYR A 198 -11.29 17.55 -13.78
C TYR A 198 -11.36 16.35 -12.83
N PHE A 199 -10.53 15.32 -13.07
CA PHE A 199 -10.49 14.14 -12.21
C PHE A 199 -9.98 14.48 -10.81
N SER A 200 -8.90 15.26 -10.70
CA SER A 200 -8.34 15.66 -9.41
C SER A 200 -9.33 16.47 -8.56
N LEU A 201 -10.12 17.35 -9.17
CA LEU A 201 -11.20 18.08 -8.48
C LEU A 201 -12.27 17.12 -7.95
N GLY A 202 -12.67 16.13 -8.74
CA GLY A 202 -13.61 15.09 -8.31
C GLY A 202 -13.07 14.26 -7.13
N VAL A 203 -11.78 13.91 -7.17
CA VAL A 203 -11.10 13.20 -6.07
C VAL A 203 -11.06 14.05 -4.80
N ILE A 204 -10.76 15.34 -4.89
CA ILE A 204 -10.76 16.25 -3.74
C ILE A 204 -12.18 16.37 -3.15
N GLY A 205 -13.21 16.50 -3.98
CA GLY A 205 -14.60 16.51 -3.53
C GLY A 205 -14.98 15.22 -2.81
N LEU A 206 -14.60 14.06 -3.36
CA LEU A 206 -14.80 12.75 -2.73
C LEU A 206 -14.10 12.66 -1.37
N LEU A 207 -12.87 13.17 -1.26
CA LEU A 207 -12.14 13.19 0.01
C LEU A 207 -12.86 13.99 1.09
N ILE A 208 -13.35 15.19 0.75
CA ILE A 208 -14.07 16.04 1.69
C ILE A 208 -15.30 15.29 2.21
N ILE A 209 -16.08 14.66 1.32
CA ILE A 209 -17.26 13.87 1.68
C ILE A 209 -16.88 12.71 2.61
N LEU A 210 -15.80 11.99 2.32
CA LEU A 210 -15.35 10.87 3.16
C LEU A 210 -14.85 11.32 4.52
N ILE A 211 -14.09 12.41 4.60
CA ILE A 211 -13.64 13.00 5.87
C ILE A 211 -14.85 13.41 6.72
N ILE A 212 -15.83 14.08 6.13
CA ILE A 212 -17.08 14.45 6.80
C ILE A 212 -17.81 13.19 7.30
N THR A 213 -17.90 12.15 6.48
CA THR A 213 -18.56 10.88 6.84
C THR A 213 -17.85 10.18 7.99
N ILE A 214 -16.51 10.25 8.07
CA ILE A 214 -15.74 9.67 9.18
C ILE A 214 -15.93 10.47 10.48
N ILE A 215 -15.98 11.81 10.39
CA ILE A 215 -16.15 12.69 11.55
C ILE A 215 -17.57 12.60 12.11
N LEU A 216 -18.58 12.60 11.25
CA LEU A 216 -20.00 12.55 11.62
C LEU A 216 -20.53 11.11 11.80
N GLY A 217 -19.78 10.11 11.33
CA GLY A 217 -20.19 8.72 11.32
C GLY A 217 -20.32 8.11 12.72
N LYS A 218 -21.40 7.37 12.94
CA LYS A 218 -21.66 6.62 14.19
C LYS A 218 -20.86 5.31 14.31
N ASP A 219 -20.21 4.85 13.24
CA ASP A 219 -19.44 3.60 13.26
C ASP A 219 -18.09 3.79 13.95
N SER A 220 -18.09 3.53 15.26
CA SER A 220 -16.91 3.67 16.11
C SER A 220 -15.79 2.71 15.74
N LYS A 221 -16.09 1.50 15.24
CA LYS A 221 -15.08 0.48 14.92
C LYS A 221 -14.29 0.87 13.68
N THR A 222 -14.99 1.22 12.60
CA THR A 222 -14.35 1.67 11.35
C THR A 222 -13.52 2.93 11.61
N ARG A 223 -14.03 3.88 12.38
CA ARG A 223 -13.32 5.13 12.72
C ARG A 223 -12.03 4.88 13.51
N VAL A 224 -12.07 4.03 14.54
CA VAL A 224 -10.88 3.71 15.35
C VAL A 224 -9.79 3.10 14.48
N ILE A 225 -10.14 2.13 13.63
CA ILE A 225 -9.20 1.50 12.71
C ILE A 225 -8.57 2.53 11.78
N VAL A 226 -9.39 3.40 11.17
CA VAL A 226 -8.90 4.39 10.21
C VAL A 226 -7.95 5.38 10.89
N VAL A 227 -8.26 5.83 12.11
CA VAL A 227 -7.40 6.76 12.87
C VAL A 227 -6.09 6.11 13.32
N GLN A 228 -6.11 4.86 13.78
CA GLN A 228 -4.89 4.16 14.17
C GLN A 228 -4.02 3.84 12.95
N SER A 229 -4.63 3.36 11.88
CA SER A 229 -3.92 3.06 10.63
C SER A 229 -3.38 4.32 9.98
N SER A 230 -4.10 5.45 10.08
CA SER A 230 -3.62 6.70 9.49
C SER A 230 -2.37 7.22 10.18
N ALA A 231 -2.24 7.07 11.50
CA ALA A 231 -1.02 7.43 12.22
C ALA A 231 0.19 6.61 11.75
N VAL A 232 0.02 5.29 11.59
CA VAL A 232 1.07 4.39 11.08
C VAL A 232 1.42 4.71 9.63
N LEU A 233 0.42 4.95 8.80
CA LEU A 233 0.65 5.26 7.39
C LEU A 233 1.35 6.62 7.23
N LEU A 234 0.96 7.64 7.99
CA LEU A 234 1.62 8.94 7.98
C LEU A 234 3.10 8.81 8.39
N SER A 235 3.39 8.10 9.48
CA SER A 235 4.79 7.89 9.90
C SER A 235 5.59 7.14 8.85
N SER A 236 5.01 6.07 8.28
CA SER A 236 5.66 5.28 7.22
C SER A 236 5.91 6.09 5.94
N THR A 237 4.98 6.99 5.60
CA THR A 237 5.10 7.88 4.43
C THR A 237 6.22 8.87 4.64
N VAL A 238 6.30 9.48 5.82
CA VAL A 238 7.38 10.41 6.19
C VAL A 238 8.74 9.71 6.13
N VAL A 239 8.85 8.49 6.69
CA VAL A 239 10.10 7.71 6.63
C VAL A 239 10.49 7.38 5.18
N SER A 240 9.54 6.87 4.40
CA SER A 240 9.77 6.53 2.97
C SER A 240 10.20 7.77 2.19
N PHE A 241 9.58 8.90 2.52
CA PHE A 241 9.87 10.19 1.95
C PHE A 241 11.34 10.61 2.22
N PHE A 242 11.79 10.58 3.48
CA PHE A 242 13.17 10.91 3.83
C PHE A 242 14.19 9.99 3.15
N CYS A 243 13.88 8.70 3.06
CA CYS A 243 14.73 7.73 2.37
C CYS A 243 14.86 8.08 0.88
N THR A 244 13.74 8.39 0.23
CA THR A 244 13.69 8.73 -1.20
C THR A 244 14.41 10.05 -1.50
N LEU A 245 14.27 11.06 -0.61
CA LEU A 245 15.01 12.31 -0.75
C LEU A 245 16.53 12.05 -0.77
N HIS A 246 17.01 11.18 0.11
CA HIS A 246 18.41 10.80 0.16
C HIS A 246 18.85 10.12 -1.15
N THR A 247 18.08 9.16 -1.66
CA THR A 247 18.41 8.44 -2.91
C THR A 247 18.35 9.34 -4.15
N SER A 248 17.34 10.20 -4.26
CA SER A 248 17.18 11.14 -5.39
C SER A 248 18.30 12.16 -5.44
N PHE A 249 18.83 12.59 -4.28
CA PHE A 249 19.98 13.50 -4.24
C PHE A 249 21.22 12.88 -4.90
N TYR A 250 21.47 11.57 -4.71
CA TYR A 250 22.56 10.88 -5.40
C TYR A 250 22.30 10.65 -6.89
N PHE A 251 21.04 10.39 -7.27
CA PHE A 251 20.70 10.08 -8.65
C PHE A 251 20.77 11.29 -9.59
N PHE A 252 20.47 12.51 -9.10
CA PHE A 252 20.51 13.74 -9.91
C PHE A 252 21.84 14.51 -9.83
N HIS A 253 22.76 14.15 -8.92
CA HIS A 253 24.09 14.77 -8.80
C HIS A 253 25.24 13.85 -9.27
N SER A 254 24.95 12.70 -9.89
CA SER A 254 25.92 11.82 -10.55
C SER A 254 25.77 11.89 -12.06
#